data_AF-A0A1D6PJU9-F1
#
_entry.id   AF-A0A1D6PJU9-F1
#
_cell.length_a   1.000
_cell.length_b   1.000
_cell.length_c   1.000
_cell.angle_alpha   90.00
_cell.angle_beta   90.00
_cell.angle_gamma   90.00
#
_symmetry.space_group_name_H-M   'P 1'
#
loop_
_entity.id
_entity.type
_entity.pdbx_description
1 polymer ?
#
loop_
_entity_poly.entity_id
_entity_poly.type
_entity_poly.pdbx_seq_one_letter_code
_entity_poly.pdbx_strand_id
1 'polypeptide(L)'
;MDPAALQAELLRGQTGPSFGFVKLRPGTTRSREHVVGIARRWSNVLRTGSVDARFTAVNFVTLMFTMERGRDILEVSAEGVCPESG
;
A
#
# COMPACT_ATOMS: atom_id res chain seq x y z
N MET A 1 -6.16 -23.66 25.44
CA MET A 1 -6.20 -23.04 24.08
C MET A 1 -4.77 -22.88 23.64
N ASP A 2 -4.39 -23.45 22.50
CA ASP A 2 -3.04 -23.32 21.94
C ASP A 2 -2.82 -21.87 21.45
N PRO A 3 -1.78 -21.16 21.93
CA PRO A 3 -1.46 -19.80 21.47
C PRO A 3 -1.29 -19.70 19.96
N ALA A 4 -0.74 -20.73 19.31
CA ALA A 4 -0.54 -20.74 17.87
C ALA A 4 -1.88 -20.84 17.10
N ALA A 5 -2.82 -21.66 17.60
CA ALA A 5 -4.17 -21.75 17.06
C ALA A 5 -4.95 -20.43 17.22
N LEU A 6 -4.80 -19.75 18.37
CA LEU A 6 -5.40 -18.43 18.59
C LEU A 6 -4.80 -17.37 17.65
N GLN A 7 -3.47 -17.38 17.47
CA GLN A 7 -2.80 -16.45 16.57
C GLN A 7 -3.20 -16.68 15.10
N ALA A 8 -3.34 -17.94 14.69
CA ALA A 8 -3.85 -18.29 13.36
C ALA A 8 -5.29 -17.82 13.15
N GLU A 9 -6.14 -17.91 14.19
CA GLU A 9 -7.53 -17.46 14.12
C GLU A 9 -7.64 -15.93 14.09
N LEU A 10 -6.82 -15.22 14.86
CA LEU A 10 -6.72 -13.75 14.83
C LEU A 10 -6.24 -13.25 13.46
N LEU A 11 -5.27 -13.94 12.84
CA LEU A 11 -4.79 -13.65 11.48
C LEU A 11 -5.84 -13.97 10.41
N ARG A 12 -6.67 -15.00 10.60
CA ARG A 12 -7.80 -15.31 9.71
C ARG A 12 -8.90 -14.25 9.76
N GLY A 13 -9.08 -13.60 10.91
CA GLY A 13 -10.09 -12.55 11.11
C GLY A 13 -9.68 -11.15 10.65
N GLN A 14 -8.40 -10.91 10.35
CA GLN A 14 -7.91 -9.62 9.83
C GLN A 14 -8.17 -9.51 8.32
N THR A 15 -9.46 -9.50 7.95
CA THR A 15 -9.92 -9.29 6.56
C THR A 15 -10.80 -8.04 6.46
N GLY A 16 -10.60 -7.08 7.37
CA GLY A 16 -11.29 -5.79 7.33
C GLY A 16 -10.61 -4.80 6.39
N PRO A 17 -11.29 -3.68 6.07
CA PRO A 17 -10.69 -2.57 5.36
C PRO A 17 -9.43 -2.11 6.07
N SER A 18 -8.35 -1.98 5.33
CA SER A 18 -7.05 -1.54 5.82
C SER A 18 -6.61 -0.29 5.09
N PHE A 19 -5.80 0.53 5.75
CA PHE A 19 -5.22 1.71 5.14
C PHE A 19 -3.83 1.96 5.68
N GLY A 20 -3.03 2.71 4.92
CA GLY A 20 -1.70 3.07 5.33
C GLY A 20 -1.16 4.26 4.54
N PHE A 21 0.07 4.64 4.86
CA PHE A 21 0.74 5.78 4.24
C PHE A 21 2.09 5.38 3.67
N VAL A 22 2.38 5.87 2.47
CA VAL A 22 3.67 5.72 1.81
C VAL A 22 4.30 7.09 1.64
N LYS A 23 5.54 7.24 2.11
CA LYS A 23 6.32 8.46 1.88
C LYS A 23 7.07 8.35 0.57
N LEU A 24 6.94 9.38 -0.26
CA LEU A 24 7.75 9.56 -1.46
C LEU A 24 9.13 10.10 -1.08
N ARG A 25 10.10 9.88 -1.97
CA ARG A 25 11.49 10.33 -1.78
C ARG A 25 11.55 11.82 -1.40
N PRO A 26 12.15 12.17 -0.24
CA PRO A 26 12.38 13.56 0.17
C PRO A 26 13.31 14.30 -0.78
N GLY A 27 13.21 15.63 -0.84
CA GLY A 27 14.10 16.49 -1.63
C GLY A 27 13.80 16.54 -3.14
N THR A 28 12.86 15.75 -3.64
CA THR A 28 12.37 15.89 -5.02
C THR A 28 11.17 16.83 -5.07
N THR A 29 11.31 17.96 -5.77
CA THR A 29 10.19 18.87 -6.05
C THR A 29 9.18 18.17 -6.95
N ARG A 30 7.91 18.17 -6.57
CA ARG A 30 6.82 17.56 -7.34
C ARG A 30 5.65 18.54 -7.45
N SER A 31 5.05 18.61 -8.63
CA SER A 31 3.75 19.28 -8.79
C SER A 31 2.62 18.39 -8.30
N ARG A 32 1.43 18.96 -8.13
CA ARG A 32 0.23 18.23 -7.71
C ARG A 32 -0.12 17.13 -8.71
N GLU A 33 -0.09 17.47 -9.99
CA GLU A 33 -0.38 16.57 -11.11
C GLU A 33 0.58 15.39 -11.10
N HIS A 34 1.85 15.65 -10.79
CA HIS A 34 2.86 14.61 -10.75
C HIS A 34 2.58 13.58 -9.64
N VAL A 35 2.21 14.04 -8.44
CA VAL A 35 1.91 13.15 -7.30
C VAL A 35 0.60 12.38 -7.51
N VAL A 36 -0.42 13.03 -8.09
CA VAL A 36 -1.65 12.34 -8.52
C VAL A 36 -1.34 11.27 -9.57
N GLY A 37 -0.44 11.54 -10.52
CA GLY A 37 0.04 10.56 -11.49
C GLY A 37 0.76 9.37 -10.85
N ILE A 38 1.58 9.61 -9.83
CA ILE A 38 2.22 8.54 -9.04
C ILE A 38 1.16 7.67 -8.35
N ALA A 39 0.20 8.29 -7.66
CA ALA A 39 -0.89 7.56 -6.99
C ALA A 39 -1.70 6.68 -7.97
N ARG A 40 -2.03 7.22 -9.15
CA ARG A 40 -2.74 6.46 -10.19
C ARG A 40 -1.93 5.28 -10.71
N ARG A 41 -0.62 5.46 -10.93
CA ARG A 41 0.27 4.37 -11.37
C ARG A 41 0.32 3.24 -10.35
N TRP A 42 0.51 3.55 -9.07
CA TRP A 42 0.51 2.53 -8.01
C TRP A 42 -0.83 1.79 -7.88
N SER A 43 -1.94 2.53 -7.97
CA SER A 43 -3.28 1.90 -7.99
C SER A 43 -3.43 0.92 -9.17
N ASN A 44 -2.90 1.27 -10.34
CA ASN A 44 -2.95 0.41 -11.52
C ASN A 44 -2.08 -0.84 -11.36
N VAL A 45 -0.85 -0.69 -10.84
CA VAL A 45 0.11 -1.80 -10.64
C VAL A 45 -0.44 -2.84 -9.67
N LEU A 46 -1.01 -2.41 -8.55
CA LEU A 46 -1.55 -3.36 -7.56
C LEU A 46 -2.82 -4.03 -8.05
N ARG A 47 -3.67 -3.32 -8.80
CA ARG A 47 -4.82 -3.92 -9.47
C ARG A 47 -4.40 -5.02 -10.46
N THR A 48 -3.30 -4.84 -11.21
CA THR A 48 -2.78 -5.92 -12.06
C THR A 48 -2.27 -7.13 -11.27
N GLY A 49 -1.85 -6.93 -10.02
CA GLY A 49 -1.50 -8.00 -9.08
C GLY A 49 -2.70 -8.63 -8.35
N SER A 50 -3.94 -8.32 -8.74
CA SER A 50 -5.17 -8.76 -8.06
C SER A 50 -5.34 -8.25 -6.61
N VAL A 51 -4.53 -7.26 -6.20
CA VAL A 51 -4.68 -6.54 -4.93
C VAL A 51 -5.58 -5.34 -5.16
N ASP A 52 -6.74 -5.32 -4.51
CA ASP A 52 -7.70 -4.21 -4.59
C ASP A 52 -7.28 -3.06 -3.66
N ALA A 53 -6.22 -2.36 -4.06
CA ALA A 53 -5.66 -1.21 -3.36
C ALA A 53 -5.82 0.08 -4.16
N ARG A 54 -6.26 1.15 -3.47
CA ARG A 54 -6.39 2.48 -4.06
C ARG A 54 -5.45 3.47 -3.39
N PHE A 55 -4.62 4.13 -4.17
CA PHE A 55 -3.71 5.18 -3.71
C PHE A 55 -4.30 6.57 -3.97
N THR A 56 -4.15 7.46 -2.99
CA THR A 56 -4.59 8.86 -3.04
C THR A 56 -3.47 9.78 -2.57
N ALA A 57 -3.26 10.90 -3.26
CA ALA A 57 -2.29 11.91 -2.86
C ALA A 57 -2.82 12.73 -1.66
N VAL A 58 -2.10 12.72 -0.55
CA VAL A 58 -2.44 13.52 0.65
C VAL A 58 -1.67 14.83 0.65
N ASN A 59 -0.39 14.80 0.26
CA ASN A 59 0.45 15.97 0.09
C ASN A 59 1.55 15.66 -0.95
N PHE A 60 2.49 16.59 -1.17
CA PHE A 60 3.51 16.43 -2.21
C PHE A 60 4.52 15.29 -1.97
N VAL A 61 4.56 14.73 -0.75
CA VAL A 61 5.53 13.72 -0.33
C VAL A 61 4.88 12.48 0.30
N THR A 62 3.54 12.40 0.33
CA THR A 62 2.82 11.32 1.03
C THR A 62 1.61 10.88 0.23
N LEU A 63 1.51 9.58 0.02
CA LEU A 63 0.33 8.91 -0.50
C LEU A 63 -0.34 8.13 0.62
N MET A 64 -1.66 8.08 0.62
CA MET A 64 -2.44 7.15 1.42
C MET A 64 -2.90 6.01 0.51
N PHE A 65 -2.91 4.79 1.01
CA PHE A 65 -3.57 3.67 0.34
C PHE A 65 -4.68 3.12 1.22
N THR A 66 -5.72 2.59 0.57
CA THR A 66 -6.81 1.85 1.20
C THR A 66 -6.97 0.52 0.49
N MET A 67 -7.34 -0.53 1.22
CA MET A 67 -7.59 -1.88 0.73
C MET A 67 -8.82 -2.45 1.40
N GLU A 68 -9.70 -3.10 0.64
CA GLU A 68 -10.88 -3.77 1.19
C GLU A 68 -10.53 -5.07 1.93
N ARG A 69 -9.45 -5.75 1.50
CA ARG A 69 -8.95 -6.98 2.12
C ARG A 69 -7.56 -6.74 2.71
N GLY A 70 -7.49 -6.53 4.03
CA GLY A 70 -6.23 -6.31 4.76
C GLY A 70 -5.22 -7.46 4.71
N ARG A 71 -5.60 -8.64 4.22
CA ARG A 71 -4.71 -9.81 4.10
C ARG A 71 -3.52 -9.56 3.17
N ASP A 72 -3.65 -8.64 2.21
CA ASP A 72 -2.63 -8.33 1.20
C ASP A 72 -1.65 -7.22 1.65
N ILE A 73 -1.79 -6.73 2.89
CA ILE A 73 -0.97 -5.62 3.41
C ILE A 73 0.52 -5.98 3.52
N LEU A 74 0.84 -7.27 3.67
CA LEU A 74 2.20 -7.78 3.69
C LEU A 74 2.86 -7.70 2.30
N GLU A 75 2.09 -7.86 1.22
CA GLU A 75 2.61 -7.78 -0.15
C GLU A 75 2.99 -6.33 -0.51
N VAL A 76 2.16 -5.35 -0.11
CA VAL A 76 2.45 -3.93 -0.35
C VAL A 76 3.60 -3.39 0.50
N SER A 77 3.85 -3.98 1.67
CA SER A 77 4.99 -3.61 2.52
C SER A 77 6.30 -4.24 2.04
N ALA A 78 6.25 -5.38 1.35
CA ALA A 78 7.44 -6.09 0.85
C ALA A 78 7.91 -5.61 -0.53
N GLU A 79 7.00 -5.21 -1.42
CA GLU A 79 7.33 -4.77 -2.79
C GLU A 79 7.52 -3.26 -2.94
N GLY A 80 7.41 -2.49 -1.84
CA GLY A 80 7.67 -1.04 -1.81
C GLY A 80 9.15 -0.63 -1.89
N VAL A 81 10.07 -1.58 -2.14
CA VAL A 81 11.46 -1.28 -2.45
C VAL A 81 11.52 -0.75 -3.88
N CYS A 82 11.91 0.50 -4.03
CA CYS A 82 12.26 1.11 -5.31
C CYS A 82 13.05 0.11 -6.16
N PRO A 83 12.61 -0.27 -7.38
CA PRO A 83 13.46 -1.07 -8.25
C PRO A 83 14.71 -0.26 -8.53
N GLU A 84 15.86 -0.81 -8.14
CA GLU A 84 17.17 -0.29 -8.49
C GLU A 84 17.23 -0.13 -10.00
N SER A 85 17.33 1.11 -10.47
CA SER A 85 17.64 1.39 -11.86
C SER A 85 19.16 1.54 -11.94
N GLY A 86 19.82 0.44 -12.28
CA GLY A 86 21.09 0.47 -13.01
C GLY A 86 20.83 0.66 -14.50
#